data_AF-A0A1I0V7M9-F1
#
_entry.id   AF-A0A1I0V7M9-F1
#
_cell.length_a   1.000
_cell.length_b   1.000
_cell.length_c   1.000
_cell.angle_alpha   90.00
_cell.angle_beta   90.00
_cell.angle_gamma   90.00
#
_symmetry.space_group_name_H-M   'P 1'
#
loop_
_entity.id
_entity.type
_entity.pdbx_description
1 polymer ?
#
loop_
_entity_poly.entity_id
_entity_poly.type
_entity_poly.pdbx_seq_one_letter_code
_entity_poly.pdbx_strand_id
1 'polypeptide(L)'
;MNVPSLVKYILTKKGAIKDYPFGDQPLVLKVSGKVFALVDERGEPPSVSLKCDPVLAESLRQQYAAVIPGYHLNKMHWNTVRLDGTVPDADLKAMVDHSYDAVVSKLKKVDREALEMRLAPYPQDDNARRNKQ
;
A
#
# COMPACT_ATOMS: atom_id res chain seq x y z
N MET A 1 -11.23 8.23 8.13
CA MET A 1 -10.82 6.83 8.38
C MET A 1 -9.73 6.82 9.45
N ASN A 2 -9.73 5.87 10.40
CA ASN A 2 -8.66 5.74 11.40
C ASN A 2 -7.54 4.77 10.96
N VAL A 3 -6.41 4.79 11.68
CA VAL A 3 -5.23 3.96 11.38
C VAL A 3 -5.54 2.46 11.28
N PRO A 4 -6.23 1.80 12.24
CA PRO A 4 -6.50 0.37 12.13
C PRO A 4 -7.32 0.00 10.88
N SER A 5 -8.31 0.82 10.52
CA SER A 5 -9.15 0.60 9.35
C SER A 5 -8.37 0.82 8.05
N LEU A 6 -7.50 1.82 8.01
CA LEU A 6 -6.61 2.10 6.89
C LEU A 6 -5.63 0.95 6.66
N VAL A 7 -4.95 0.50 7.71
CA VAL A 7 -4.00 -0.63 7.63
C VAL A 7 -4.72 -1.90 7.18
N LYS A 8 -5.92 -2.18 7.73
CA LYS A 8 -6.74 -3.31 7.28
C LYS A 8 -7.07 -3.22 5.79
N TYR A 9 -7.44 -2.05 5.29
CA TYR A 9 -7.70 -1.82 3.87
C TYR A 9 -6.46 -2.01 3.01
N ILE A 10 -5.31 -1.45 3.41
CA ILE A 10 -4.05 -1.61 2.66
C ILE A 10 -3.68 -3.10 2.53
N LEU A 11 -3.93 -3.90 3.58
CA LEU A 11 -3.63 -5.32 3.57
C LEU A 11 -4.60 -6.17 2.74
N THR A 12 -5.71 -5.60 2.25
CA THR A 12 -6.52 -6.29 1.23
C THR A 12 -5.86 -6.22 -0.15
N LYS A 13 -4.83 -5.39 -0.34
CA LYS A 13 -4.09 -5.31 -1.60
C LYS A 13 -3.23 -6.55 -1.78
N LYS A 14 -3.19 -7.04 -3.02
CA LYS A 14 -2.60 -8.33 -3.33
C LYS A 14 -1.10 -8.35 -3.04
N GLY A 15 -0.66 -9.31 -2.23
CA GLY A 15 0.75 -9.43 -1.84
C GLY A 15 1.25 -8.28 -0.95
N ALA A 16 0.36 -7.47 -0.40
CA ALA A 16 0.72 -6.46 0.59
C ALA A 16 1.13 -7.15 1.90
N ILE A 17 2.23 -6.67 2.49
CA ILE A 17 2.76 -7.15 3.77
C ILE A 17 3.11 -5.97 4.67
N LYS A 18 3.06 -6.19 5.99
CA LYS A 18 3.62 -5.28 6.99
C LYS A 18 5.11 -5.51 7.15
N ASP A 19 5.84 -4.45 7.46
CA ASP A 19 7.26 -4.47 7.77
C ASP A 19 7.62 -3.32 8.72
N TYR A 20 8.72 -3.48 9.45
CA TYR A 20 9.21 -2.57 10.49
C TYR A 20 10.74 -2.38 10.39
N PRO A 21 11.23 -1.82 9.26
CA PRO A 21 12.67 -1.77 8.99
C PRO A 21 13.44 -0.80 9.88
N PHE A 22 12.76 0.07 10.64
CA PHE A 22 13.36 1.12 11.47
C PHE A 22 13.05 0.93 12.96
N GLY A 23 12.75 -0.31 13.39
CA GLY A 23 12.16 -0.60 14.68
C GLY A 23 10.64 -0.45 14.65
N ASP A 24 10.00 -0.15 15.78
CA ASP A 24 8.54 -0.25 15.93
C ASP A 24 7.73 0.75 15.08
N GLN A 25 8.36 1.81 14.55
CA GLN A 25 7.73 2.83 13.71
C GLN A 25 8.74 3.44 12.72
N PRO A 26 8.27 3.94 11.56
CA PRO A 26 6.91 3.86 11.05
C PRO A 26 6.55 2.44 10.59
N LEU A 27 5.25 2.10 10.56
CA LEU A 27 4.78 0.88 9.92
C LEU A 27 4.94 1.02 8.40
N VAL A 28 5.69 0.11 7.78
CA VAL A 28 5.96 0.12 6.33
C VAL A 28 5.15 -0.97 5.65
N LEU A 29 4.42 -0.62 4.59
CA LEU A 29 3.65 -1.55 3.77
C LEU A 29 4.34 -1.75 2.42
N LYS A 30 4.56 -3.01 2.08
CA LYS A 30 5.31 -3.42 0.89
C LYS A 30 4.51 -4.36 0.00
N VAL A 31 4.75 -4.30 -1.31
CA VAL A 31 4.33 -5.29 -2.29
C VAL A 31 5.57 -5.76 -3.05
N SER A 32 5.80 -7.07 -3.10
CA SER A 32 7.00 -7.68 -3.71
C SER A 32 8.31 -6.99 -3.27
N GLY A 33 8.44 -6.71 -1.97
CA GLY A 33 9.62 -6.06 -1.37
C GLY A 33 9.75 -4.55 -1.63
N LYS A 34 8.82 -3.93 -2.36
CA LYS A 34 8.80 -2.49 -2.65
C LYS A 34 7.79 -1.76 -1.78
N VAL A 35 8.19 -0.65 -1.17
CA VAL A 35 7.33 0.18 -0.31
C VAL A 35 6.31 0.95 -1.15
N PHE A 36 5.06 0.94 -0.71
CA PHE A 36 3.98 1.77 -1.28
C PHE A 36 3.18 2.55 -0.22
N ALA A 37 3.27 2.22 1.07
CA ALA A 37 2.73 3.08 2.12
C ALA A 37 3.64 3.08 3.36
N LEU A 38 3.71 4.20 4.05
CA LEU A 38 4.31 4.33 5.38
C LEU A 38 3.30 4.97 6.30
N VAL A 39 2.95 4.32 7.40
CA VAL A 39 2.01 4.84 8.40
C VAL A 39 2.81 5.30 9.61
N ASP A 40 2.65 6.58 9.95
CA ASP A 40 3.15 7.15 11.20
C ASP A 40 1.98 7.28 12.17
N GLU A 41 1.94 6.37 13.14
CA GLU A 41 0.87 6.29 14.14
C GLU A 41 1.11 7.22 15.33
N ARG A 42 2.34 7.73 15.49
CA ARG A 42 2.74 8.57 16.63
C ARG A 42 2.58 10.06 16.35
N GLY A 43 2.42 10.43 15.08
CA GLY A 43 2.09 11.81 14.72
C GLY A 43 0.77 12.27 15.32
N GLU A 44 0.66 13.58 15.59
CA GLU A 44 -0.57 14.23 16.01
C GLU A 44 -0.95 15.30 14.98
N PRO A 45 -1.88 15.01 14.04
CA PRO A 45 -2.61 13.75 13.85
C PRO A 45 -1.72 12.65 13.21
N PRO A 46 -2.12 11.36 13.32
CA PRO A 46 -1.46 10.28 12.59
C PRO A 46 -1.45 10.54 11.09
N SER A 47 -0.52 9.93 10.36
CA SER A 47 -0.40 10.18 8.92
C SER A 47 -0.03 8.94 8.11
N VAL A 48 -0.31 8.98 6.81
CA VAL A 48 0.16 7.98 5.86
C VAL A 48 0.87 8.65 4.69
N SER A 49 2.08 8.18 4.38
CA SER A 49 2.82 8.59 3.19
C SER A 49 2.63 7.57 2.07
N LEU A 50 2.19 8.06 0.91
CA LEU A 50 1.79 7.28 -0.26
C LEU A 50 2.56 7.74 -1.50
N LYS A 51 2.93 6.81 -2.37
CA LYS A 51 3.46 7.15 -3.69
C LYS A 51 2.36 7.77 -4.53
N CYS A 52 2.74 8.76 -5.33
CA CYS A 52 1.83 9.43 -6.23
C CYS A 52 2.55 9.83 -7.52
N ASP A 53 1.78 9.93 -8.59
CA ASP A 53 2.26 10.57 -9.82
C ASP A 53 2.43 12.07 -9.55
N PRO A 54 3.48 12.75 -10.05
CA PRO A 54 3.71 14.16 -9.74
C PRO A 54 2.53 15.09 -10.05
N VAL A 55 1.84 14.88 -11.18
CA VAL A 55 0.72 15.74 -11.60
C VAL A 55 -0.47 15.52 -10.67
N LEU A 56 -0.79 14.27 -10.36
CA LEU A 56 -1.83 13.94 -9.39
C LEU A 56 -1.46 14.44 -7.98
N ALA A 57 -0.18 14.36 -7.61
CA ALA A 57 0.30 14.76 -6.30
C ALA A 57 0.03 16.25 -6.04
N GLU A 58 0.29 17.10 -7.03
CA GLU A 58 0.01 18.54 -6.97
C GLU A 58 -1.48 18.82 -6.89
N SER A 59 -2.30 18.18 -7.74
CA SER A 59 -3.76 18.34 -7.72
C SER A 59 -4.35 17.99 -6.35
N LEU A 60 -3.91 16.89 -5.73
CA LEU A 60 -4.40 16.47 -4.41
C LEU A 60 -4.00 17.44 -3.30
N ARG A 61 -2.82 18.05 -3.36
CA ARG A 61 -2.37 19.08 -2.40
C ARG A 61 -3.17 20.38 -2.52
N GLN A 62 -3.60 20.72 -3.73
CA GLN A 62 -4.48 21.88 -3.95
C GLN A 62 -5.89 21.60 -3.43
N GLN A 63 -6.37 20.37 -3.57
CA GLN A 63 -7.73 19.98 -3.18
C GLN A 63 -7.89 19.77 -1.66
N TYR A 64 -6.88 19.21 -0.99
CA TYR A 64 -6.97 18.87 0.44
C TYR A 64 -5.80 19.47 1.23
N ALA A 65 -6.10 20.34 2.20
CA ALA A 65 -5.09 20.92 3.09
C ALA A 65 -4.35 19.88 3.96
N ALA A 66 -4.95 18.71 4.17
CA ALA A 66 -4.34 17.59 4.88
C ALA A 66 -3.35 16.77 4.03
N VAL A 67 -3.29 17.00 2.73
CA VAL A 67 -2.33 16.37 1.82
C VAL A 67 -1.13 17.30 1.66
N ILE A 68 0.02 16.90 2.19
CA ILE A 68 1.25 17.68 2.16
C ILE A 68 2.35 16.93 1.38
N PRO A 69 3.41 17.62 0.92
CA PRO A 69 4.56 16.95 0.32
C PRO A 69 5.17 15.91 1.26
N GLY A 70 5.63 14.78 0.72
CA GLY A 70 6.14 13.65 1.51
C GLY A 70 7.16 14.06 2.58
N TYR A 71 6.82 13.82 3.85
CA TYR A 71 7.69 14.09 5.00
C TYR A 71 8.88 13.12 4.98
N HIS A 72 10.12 13.65 4.98
CA HIS A 72 11.38 12.89 4.81
C HIS A 72 11.50 12.03 3.53
N LEU A 73 10.63 12.23 2.55
CA LEU A 73 10.58 11.45 1.31
C LEU A 73 10.84 12.34 0.08
N ASN A 74 10.97 11.71 -1.10
CA ASN A 74 11.03 12.46 -2.35
C ASN A 74 9.67 13.14 -2.61
N LYS A 75 9.62 14.44 -2.33
CA LYS A 75 8.43 15.29 -2.39
C LYS A 75 7.77 15.34 -3.78
N MET A 76 8.45 14.94 -4.85
CA MET A 76 7.85 14.85 -6.19
C MET A 76 6.99 13.61 -6.36
N HIS A 77 7.29 12.53 -5.63
CA HIS A 77 6.66 11.22 -5.84
C HIS A 77 5.88 10.71 -4.63
N TRP A 78 5.86 11.49 -3.55
CA TRP A 78 5.21 11.11 -2.31
C TRP A 78 4.35 12.24 -1.77
N ASN A 79 3.15 11.87 -1.32
CA ASN A 79 2.27 12.69 -0.51
C ASN A 79 2.17 12.09 0.88
N THR A 80 2.17 12.93 1.91
CA THR A 80 1.78 12.54 3.26
C THR A 80 0.37 13.07 3.51
N VAL A 81 -0.54 12.20 3.87
CA VAL A 81 -1.94 12.52 4.18
C VAL A 81 -2.10 12.46 5.70
N ARG A 82 -2.45 13.59 6.31
CA ARG A 82 -2.85 13.64 7.72
C ARG A 82 -4.21 12.96 7.89
N LEU A 83 -4.33 12.10 8.88
CA LEU A 83 -5.55 11.37 9.22
C LEU A 83 -6.38 12.16 10.23
N ASP A 84 -6.63 13.44 9.92
CA ASP A 84 -7.43 14.38 10.74
C ASP A 84 -8.95 14.33 10.43
N GLY A 85 -9.36 13.44 9.52
CA GLY A 85 -10.75 13.27 9.12
C GLY A 85 -11.24 14.25 8.04
N THR A 86 -10.39 15.14 7.54
CA THR A 86 -10.77 16.11 6.50
C THR A 86 -10.75 15.55 5.08
N VAL A 87 -10.03 14.43 4.85
CA VAL A 87 -10.05 13.69 3.59
C VAL A 87 -11.11 12.60 3.65
N PRO A 88 -12.08 12.56 2.72
CA PRO A 88 -13.09 11.50 2.66
C PRO A 88 -12.45 10.11 2.53
N ASP A 89 -13.06 9.12 3.19
CA ASP A 89 -12.56 7.74 3.21
C ASP A 89 -12.41 7.13 1.80
N ALA A 90 -13.30 7.49 0.87
CA ALA A 90 -13.23 7.05 -0.51
C ALA A 90 -11.99 7.59 -1.22
N ASP A 91 -11.67 8.87 -1.02
CA ASP A 91 -10.52 9.51 -1.65
C ASP A 91 -9.21 8.98 -1.06
N LEU A 92 -9.16 8.79 0.27
CA LEU A 92 -8.01 8.17 0.91
C LEU A 92 -7.76 6.74 0.38
N LYS A 93 -8.82 5.96 0.15
CA LYS A 93 -8.70 4.64 -0.50
C LYS A 93 -8.19 4.76 -1.93
N ALA A 94 -8.70 5.71 -2.72
CA ALA A 94 -8.22 5.94 -4.08
C ALA A 94 -6.73 6.32 -4.12
N MET A 95 -6.26 7.12 -3.15
CA MET A 95 -4.83 7.45 -3.00
C MET A 95 -3.99 6.21 -2.69
N VAL A 96 -4.47 5.33 -1.80
CA VAL A 96 -3.80 4.05 -1.49
C VAL A 96 -3.70 3.16 -2.72
N ASP A 97 -4.81 3.05 -3.47
CA ASP A 97 -4.91 2.23 -4.68
C ASP A 97 -3.93 2.72 -5.74
N HIS A 98 -3.93 4.03 -6.00
CA HIS A 98 -2.97 4.66 -6.91
C HIS A 98 -1.51 4.39 -6.51
N SER A 99 -1.20 4.51 -5.21
CA SER A 99 0.15 4.23 -4.71
C SER A 99 0.58 2.79 -4.95
N TYR A 100 -0.32 1.84 -4.67
CA TYR A 100 -0.10 0.42 -4.91
C TYR A 100 0.14 0.13 -6.41
N ASP A 101 -0.75 0.63 -7.28
CA ASP A 101 -0.67 0.43 -8.73
C ASP A 101 0.60 1.07 -9.33
N ALA A 102 0.99 2.25 -8.83
CA ALA A 102 2.23 2.92 -9.23
C ALA A 102 3.49 2.12 -8.87
N VAL A 103 3.44 1.27 -7.84
CA VAL A 103 4.53 0.35 -7.50
C VAL A 103 4.44 -0.92 -8.33
N VAL A 104 3.26 -1.54 -8.43
CA VAL A 104 3.05 -2.79 -9.18
C VAL A 104 3.39 -2.63 -10.67
N SER A 105 2.98 -1.52 -11.29
CA SER A 105 3.32 -1.21 -12.69
C SER A 105 4.83 -1.17 -12.96
N LYS A 106 5.64 -0.84 -11.96
CA LYS A 106 7.12 -0.76 -12.04
C LYS A 106 7.83 -2.06 -11.66
N LEU A 107 7.12 -3.09 -11.21
CA LEU A 107 7.70 -4.41 -10.93
C LEU A 107 8.15 -5.09 -12.22
N LYS A 108 9.07 -6.05 -12.13
CA LYS A 108 9.42 -6.89 -13.28
C LYS A 108 8.22 -7.76 -13.65
N LYS A 109 8.13 -8.18 -14.92
CA LYS A 109 7.04 -9.06 -15.40
C LYS A 109 6.89 -10.30 -14.52
N VAL A 110 8.01 -10.97 -14.20
CA VAL A 110 8.02 -12.15 -13.31
C VAL A 110 7.45 -11.87 -11.92
N ASP A 111 7.73 -10.69 -11.35
CA ASP A 111 7.22 -10.33 -10.02
C ASP A 111 5.72 -10.03 -10.05
N ARG A 112 5.21 -9.47 -11.16
CA ARG A 112 3.76 -9.26 -11.37
C ARG A 112 3.03 -10.58 -11.59
N GLU A 113 3.58 -11.45 -12.42
CA GLU A 113 3.02 -12.79 -12.65
C GLU A 113 3.02 -13.63 -11.36
N ALA A 114 4.07 -13.53 -10.53
CA ALA A 114 4.12 -14.20 -9.24
C ALA A 114 3.03 -13.68 -8.27
N LEU A 115 2.69 -12.38 -8.33
CA LEU A 115 1.52 -11.88 -7.61
C LEU A 115 0.25 -12.55 -8.15
N GLU A 116 0.06 -12.59 -9.48
CA GLU A 116 -1.06 -13.27 -10.16
C GLU A 116 -1.24 -14.73 -9.75
N MET A 117 -0.18 -15.53 -9.87
CA MET A 117 -0.15 -16.98 -9.62
C MET A 117 -0.36 -17.38 -8.15
N ARG A 118 -0.03 -16.51 -7.17
CA ARG A 118 -0.26 -16.79 -5.73
C ARG A 118 -1.75 -17.00 -5.37
N LEU A 119 -2.68 -16.73 -6.30
CA LEU A 119 -4.11 -17.02 -6.17
C LEU A 119 -4.56 -18.33 -6.80
N ALA A 120 -3.74 -19.03 -7.58
CA ALA A 120 -4.13 -20.37 -8.00
C ALA A 120 -4.18 -21.23 -6.73
N PRO A 121 -5.35 -21.78 -6.32
CA PRO A 121 -5.32 -22.85 -5.35
C PRO A 121 -4.37 -23.90 -5.93
N TYR A 122 -3.36 -24.28 -5.14
CA TYR A 122 -2.52 -25.43 -5.46
C TYR A 122 -3.47 -26.55 -5.90
N PRO A 123 -3.29 -27.16 -7.09
CA PRO A 123 -4.09 -28.32 -7.47
C PRO A 123 -3.97 -29.29 -6.31
N GLN A 124 -5.08 -29.54 -5.59
CA GLN A 124 -5.08 -30.64 -4.65
C GLN A 124 -4.79 -31.87 -5.52
N ASP A 125 -3.61 -32.46 -5.33
CA ASP A 125 -3.24 -33.71 -5.97
C ASP A 125 -4.26 -34.77 -5.53
N ASP A 126 -5.38 -34.87 -6.25
CA ASP A 126 -6.40 -35.92 -6.13
C ASP A 126 -5.91 -37.25 -6.72
N ASN A 127 -4.62 -37.56 -6.54
CA ASN A 127 -3.99 -38.79 -7.01
C ASN A 127 -3.43 -39.64 -5.86
N ALA A 128 -4.07 -39.60 -4.68
CA ALA A 128 -3.90 -40.63 -3.65
C ALA A 128 -4.95 -41.76 -3.71
N ARG A 129 -5.67 -41.90 -4.83
CA ARG A 129 -6.54 -43.05 -5.12
C ARG A 129 -6.14 -43.75 -6.42
N ARG A 130 -4.94 -44.32 -6.48
CA ARG A 130 -4.69 -45.50 -7.31
C ARG A 130 -3.38 -46.19 -6.90
N ASN A 131 -3.53 -47.48 -6.61
CA ASN A 131 -2.55 -48.56 -6.62
C ASN A 131 -1.74 -48.81 -5.32
N LYS A 132 -2.25 -49.78 -4.56
CA LYS A 132 -1.61 -51.04 -4.10
C LYS A 132 -2.59 -51.63 -3.08
N GLN A 133 -3.49 -52.56 -3.42
CA GLN A 133 -3.25 -53.95 -3.80
C GLN A 133 -2.26 -54.64 -2.86
#